data_AF-A0A6C0HL17-F1
#
_entry.id   AF-A0A6C0HL17-F1
#
_cell.length_a   1.000
_cell.length_b   1.000
_cell.length_c   1.000
_cell.angle_alpha   90.00
_cell.angle_beta   90.00
_cell.angle_gamma   90.00
#
_symmetry.space_group_name_H-M   'P 1'
#
loop_
_entity.id
_entity.type
_entity.pdbx_description
1 polymer ?
#
loop_
_entity_poly.entity_id
_entity_poly.type
_entity_poly.pdbx_seq_one_letter_code
_entity_poly.pdbx_strand_id
1 'polypeptide(L)'
;MKFLELSKPDFRTYTFTMEDAHVTYANTLRRLILTGVETVAFRSDMTATGTTTDVTVKQNDTPMTNEMLADRIGLLPIHVTDPTTWKEDDFLFTLTVAGEKDSVRHVKSEDFVVTDLSKAALSGGAQEEFRVPTEQFFPKSRLTNDTCLIASLQPGSGSSQQRVEIVAKATKGTGREHARFSPVSQCSYEYTPDKTEARIQEMFVKWATVSKKVQELDKASERYQELWREFNTMQVKRCFKINGKGEPYCFDFTVESIGILSVPYIVNRACEVGRQMCNRYAMIDQTKLPDEITISPADSRIIGFDFLFRGHDHTLGNLFQTWLVENHIEGEAQPRISYAGYAVPHPLRDEMVLRIGVESGKESDARAAVAAAARGCAAMFETMSVEWKGFVGSTAKPVVKASAAKQVMKASESDEKSQPRAAPKPMMARPQMASKK
;
A
#
# COMPACT_ATOMS: atom_id res chain seq x y z
N MET A 1 -5.61 3.45 -21.01
CA MET A 1 -5.69 3.46 -19.54
C MET A 1 -6.17 4.80 -19.06
N LYS A 2 -7.20 4.81 -18.22
CA LYS A 2 -7.80 6.01 -17.63
C LYS A 2 -8.14 5.76 -16.17
N PHE A 3 -8.09 6.82 -15.37
CA PHE A 3 -8.60 6.82 -14.00
C PHE A 3 -9.95 7.53 -13.96
N LEU A 4 -10.92 6.90 -13.31
CA LEU A 4 -12.31 7.34 -13.23
C LEU A 4 -12.80 7.26 -11.79
N GLU A 5 -13.89 7.96 -11.48
CA GLU A 5 -14.66 7.82 -10.24
C GLU A 5 -13.83 7.94 -8.93
N LEU A 6 -12.97 8.97 -8.82
CA LEU A 6 -12.20 9.19 -7.59
C LEU A 6 -13.16 9.55 -6.45
N SER A 7 -13.13 8.75 -5.40
CA SER A 7 -13.79 9.06 -4.15
C SER A 7 -12.81 8.94 -3.01
N LYS A 8 -13.07 9.73 -1.97
CA LYS A 8 -12.31 9.75 -0.72
C LYS A 8 -13.28 9.47 0.42
N PRO A 9 -13.59 8.19 0.71
CA PRO A 9 -14.54 7.84 1.77
C PRO A 9 -14.14 8.35 3.15
N ASP A 10 -12.83 8.41 3.42
CA ASP A 10 -12.28 8.93 4.66
C ASP A 10 -10.91 9.59 4.44
N PHE A 11 -10.24 10.02 5.52
CA PHE A 11 -8.97 10.76 5.40
C PHE A 11 -7.76 9.92 4.94
N ARG A 12 -7.83 8.58 5.01
CA ARG A 12 -6.79 7.62 4.63
C ARG A 12 -7.14 6.79 3.40
N THR A 13 -8.43 6.59 3.13
CA THR A 13 -8.92 5.73 2.06
C THR A 13 -9.31 6.51 0.81
N TYR A 14 -8.89 6.00 -0.34
CA TYR A 14 -9.36 6.44 -1.65
C TYR A 14 -9.85 5.24 -2.44
N THR A 15 -10.88 5.46 -3.24
CA THR A 15 -11.37 4.50 -4.23
C THR A 15 -11.36 5.15 -5.61
N PHE A 16 -11.03 4.37 -6.64
CA PHE A 16 -11.05 4.83 -8.03
C PHE A 16 -11.20 3.64 -8.97
N THR A 17 -11.66 3.89 -10.19
CA THR A 17 -11.73 2.88 -11.24
C THR A 17 -10.59 3.08 -12.24
N MET A 18 -9.91 1.99 -12.60
CA MET A 18 -8.89 1.93 -13.63
C MET A 18 -9.46 1.20 -14.85
N GLU A 19 -9.67 1.93 -15.94
CA GLU A 19 -10.27 1.41 -17.18
C GLU A 19 -9.25 1.36 -18.32
N ASP A 20 -9.54 0.57 -19.35
CA ASP A 20 -8.70 0.32 -20.53
C ASP A 20 -7.31 -0.23 -20.17
N ALA A 21 -7.27 -1.23 -19.27
CA ALA A 21 -6.05 -1.86 -18.80
C ALA A 21 -6.12 -3.39 -18.85
N HIS A 22 -4.99 -4.06 -19.08
CA HIS A 22 -4.88 -5.50 -18.84
C HIS A 22 -4.76 -5.81 -17.34
N VAL A 23 -5.26 -6.97 -16.89
CA VAL A 23 -5.22 -7.40 -15.48
C VAL A 23 -3.80 -7.42 -14.91
N THR A 24 -2.82 -7.77 -15.74
CA THR A 24 -1.40 -7.71 -15.36
C THR A 24 -0.99 -6.31 -14.95
N TYR A 25 -1.36 -5.27 -15.71
CA TYR A 25 -0.95 -3.89 -15.42
C TYR A 25 -1.61 -3.37 -14.14
N ALA A 26 -2.89 -3.69 -13.93
CA ALA A 26 -3.60 -3.38 -12.68
C ALA A 26 -2.94 -4.08 -11.47
N ASN A 27 -2.64 -5.38 -11.57
CA ASN A 27 -2.00 -6.12 -10.49
C ASN A 27 -0.56 -5.65 -10.23
N THR A 28 0.18 -5.27 -11.27
CA THR A 28 1.52 -4.70 -11.12
C THR A 28 1.47 -3.38 -10.36
N LEU A 29 0.55 -2.48 -10.71
CA LEU A 29 0.35 -1.23 -9.95
C LEU A 29 0.03 -1.52 -8.47
N ARG A 30 -0.90 -2.46 -8.20
CA ARG A 30 -1.23 -2.90 -6.84
C ARG A 30 0.02 -3.39 -6.08
N ARG A 31 0.83 -4.24 -6.70
CA ARG A 31 2.06 -4.77 -6.09
C ARG A 31 3.07 -3.66 -5.80
N LEU A 32 3.26 -2.73 -6.73
CA LEU A 32 4.16 -1.58 -6.55
C LEU A 32 3.69 -0.65 -5.41
N ILE A 33 2.38 -0.44 -5.25
CA ILE A 33 1.82 0.31 -4.12
C ILE A 33 2.14 -0.38 -2.79
N LEU A 34 2.04 -1.71 -2.72
CA LEU A 34 2.29 -2.47 -1.50
C LEU A 34 3.77 -2.55 -1.14
N THR A 35 4.65 -2.77 -2.13
CA THR A 35 6.03 -3.17 -1.86
C THR A 35 7.11 -2.30 -2.50
N GLY A 36 6.76 -1.44 -3.45
CA GLY A 36 7.74 -0.67 -4.23
C GLY A 36 7.96 0.77 -3.73
N VAL A 37 6.96 1.37 -3.09
CA VAL A 37 7.04 2.75 -2.60
C VAL A 37 7.88 2.82 -1.33
N GLU A 38 8.86 3.73 -1.32
CA GLU A 38 9.76 3.92 -0.19
C GLU A 38 9.07 4.60 0.99
N THR A 39 9.41 4.15 2.20
CA THR A 39 9.03 4.78 3.46
C THR A 39 10.23 4.79 4.42
N VAL A 40 10.07 5.41 5.60
CA VAL A 40 11.08 5.49 6.64
C VAL A 40 10.56 4.75 7.89
N ALA A 41 11.38 3.85 8.43
CA ALA A 41 11.07 3.09 9.65
C ALA A 41 12.35 2.77 10.41
N PHE A 42 12.24 2.20 11.61
CA PHE A 42 13.38 1.64 12.32
C PHE A 42 13.59 0.19 11.87
N ARG A 43 14.77 -0.18 11.36
CA ARG A 43 15.11 -1.60 11.23
C ARG A 43 15.40 -2.14 12.63
N SER A 44 14.79 -3.27 12.94
CA SER A 44 14.91 -3.94 14.24
C SER A 44 15.27 -5.41 14.04
N ASP A 45 15.90 -5.72 12.91
CA ASP A 45 16.29 -7.06 12.55
C ASP A 45 17.45 -7.51 13.44
N MET A 46 17.44 -8.80 13.78
CA MET A 46 18.48 -9.39 14.60
C MET A 46 19.76 -9.53 13.80
N THR A 47 20.85 -8.99 14.32
CA THR A 47 22.19 -9.20 13.78
C THR A 47 22.77 -10.52 14.29
N ALA A 48 23.79 -11.04 13.62
CA ALA A 48 24.48 -12.26 14.02
C ALA A 48 25.15 -12.16 15.42
N THR A 49 25.32 -10.95 15.96
CA THR A 49 25.90 -10.69 17.28
C THR A 49 24.84 -10.62 18.39
N GLY A 50 23.56 -10.84 18.08
CA GLY A 50 22.47 -10.76 19.06
C GLY A 50 22.03 -9.33 19.40
N THR A 51 22.46 -8.34 18.60
CA THR A 51 21.99 -6.94 18.67
C THR A 51 21.00 -6.64 17.57
N THR A 52 20.18 -5.61 17.70
CA THR A 52 19.29 -5.15 16.62
C THR A 52 19.96 -4.09 15.76
N THR A 53 19.57 -3.99 14.49
CA THR A 53 20.20 -3.09 13.50
C THR A 53 20.10 -1.62 13.87
N ASP A 54 18.94 -0.98 13.66
CA ASP A 54 18.80 0.47 13.88
C ASP A 54 18.31 0.81 15.28
N VAL A 55 17.78 -0.15 16.02
CA VAL A 55 17.30 0.02 17.40
C VAL A 55 18.35 -0.53 18.36
N THR A 56 18.80 0.23 19.34
CA THR A 56 19.72 -0.21 20.38
C THR A 56 19.02 -0.08 21.74
N VAL A 57 18.74 -1.22 22.37
CA VAL A 57 18.16 -1.27 23.72
C VAL A 57 19.29 -1.23 24.74
N LYS A 58 19.38 -0.14 25.50
CA LYS A 58 20.39 0.02 26.56
C LYS A 58 19.90 -0.48 27.92
N GLN A 59 18.61 -0.29 28.20
CA GLN A 59 17.97 -0.77 29.40
C GLN A 59 16.52 -1.18 29.08
N ASN A 60 16.10 -2.33 29.57
CA ASN A 60 14.74 -2.84 29.43
C ASN A 60 14.38 -3.67 30.67
N ASP A 61 13.67 -3.05 31.60
CA ASP A 61 13.16 -3.74 32.80
C ASP A 61 11.69 -4.19 32.62
N THR A 62 11.18 -4.17 31.39
CA THR A 62 9.82 -4.63 31.08
C THR A 62 9.77 -6.16 31.04
N PRO A 63 8.57 -6.78 31.10
CA PRO A 63 8.44 -8.22 30.89
C PRO A 63 8.73 -8.69 29.46
N MET A 64 8.84 -7.78 28.49
CA MET A 64 9.13 -8.11 27.09
C MET A 64 10.62 -8.33 26.90
N THR A 65 10.98 -9.27 26.03
CA THR A 65 12.38 -9.41 25.61
C THR A 65 12.82 -8.19 24.78
N ASN A 66 14.13 -7.99 24.63
CA ASN A 66 14.66 -6.88 23.85
C ASN A 66 14.21 -6.97 22.38
N GLU A 67 14.06 -8.18 21.85
CA GLU A 67 13.58 -8.45 20.50
C GLU A 67 12.15 -8.02 20.30
N MET A 68 11.27 -8.39 21.25
CA MET A 68 9.86 -7.99 21.20
C MET A 68 9.73 -6.46 21.30
N LEU A 69 10.52 -5.82 22.15
CA LEU A 69 10.51 -4.36 22.30
C LEU A 69 11.01 -3.67 21.03
N ALA A 70 12.11 -4.16 20.45
CA ALA A 70 12.67 -3.62 19.22
C ALA A 70 11.74 -3.83 18.02
N ASP A 71 11.08 -4.99 17.89
CA ASP A 71 10.09 -5.26 16.84
C ASP A 71 8.89 -4.30 16.93
N ARG A 72 8.34 -4.09 18.13
CA ARG A 72 7.26 -3.11 18.35
C ARG A 72 7.66 -1.70 17.93
N ILE A 73 8.91 -1.31 18.19
CA ILE A 73 9.45 -0.01 17.76
C ILE A 73 9.64 0.03 16.24
N GLY A 74 10.14 -1.06 15.65
CA GLY A 74 10.30 -1.22 14.22
C GLY A 74 9.02 -1.05 13.41
N LEU A 75 7.88 -1.37 14.02
CA LEU A 75 6.54 -1.22 13.42
C LEU A 75 5.88 0.14 13.68
N LEU A 76 6.53 1.06 14.41
CA LEU A 76 6.01 2.40 14.59
C LEU A 76 6.04 3.17 13.25
N PRO A 77 4.91 3.73 12.80
CA PRO A 77 4.89 4.56 11.61
C PRO A 77 5.62 5.87 11.90
N ILE A 78 6.68 6.16 11.14
CA ILE A 78 7.42 7.42 11.24
C ILE A 78 6.91 8.38 10.17
N HIS A 79 6.39 9.53 10.60
CA HIS A 79 5.78 10.50 9.70
C HIS A 79 6.84 11.30 8.92
N VAL A 80 7.28 10.76 7.78
CA VAL A 80 8.15 11.43 6.81
C VAL A 80 7.39 11.63 5.50
N THR A 81 7.16 12.89 5.13
CA THR A 81 6.35 13.26 3.95
C THR A 81 7.08 13.07 2.63
N ASP A 82 8.41 13.13 2.63
CA ASP A 82 9.26 12.79 1.48
C ASP A 82 10.37 11.81 1.90
N PRO A 83 10.10 10.50 1.80
CA PRO A 83 11.09 9.47 2.08
C PRO A 83 12.31 9.53 1.15
N THR A 84 12.19 10.11 -0.04
CA THR A 84 13.28 10.07 -1.04
C THR A 84 14.46 10.95 -0.63
N THR A 85 14.19 12.05 0.08
CA THR A 85 15.18 12.99 0.61
C THR A 85 15.72 12.62 1.99
N TRP A 86 15.23 11.54 2.60
CA TRP A 86 15.63 11.13 3.94
C TRP A 86 17.11 10.75 4.00
N LYS A 87 17.81 11.26 5.03
CA LYS A 87 19.20 10.94 5.35
C LYS A 87 19.28 10.35 6.75
N GLU A 88 19.82 9.14 6.83
CA GLU A 88 19.74 8.29 8.03
C GLU A 88 20.57 8.83 9.20
N ASP A 89 21.64 9.57 8.91
CA ASP A 89 22.52 10.17 9.92
C ASP A 89 22.11 11.58 10.36
N ASP A 90 21.06 12.15 9.76
CA ASP A 90 20.60 13.49 10.13
C ASP A 90 19.80 13.48 11.44
N PHE A 91 19.20 12.34 11.84
CA PHE A 91 18.29 12.28 12.98
C PHE A 91 18.61 11.12 13.94
N LEU A 92 18.55 11.40 15.24
CA LEU A 92 18.67 10.41 16.32
C LEU A 92 17.41 10.41 17.18
N PHE A 93 16.87 9.22 17.43
CA PHE A 93 15.67 9.01 18.23
C PHE A 93 16.08 8.38 19.56
N THR A 94 15.81 9.04 20.68
CA THR A 94 16.15 8.54 22.02
C THR A 94 14.88 8.42 22.87
N LEU A 95 14.71 7.30 23.56
CA LEU A 95 13.61 7.07 24.49
C LEU A 95 14.20 6.72 25.84
N THR A 96 13.99 7.57 26.85
CA THR A 96 14.49 7.35 28.21
C THR A 96 13.35 7.59 29.20
N VAL A 97 12.75 6.51 29.68
CA VAL A 97 11.51 6.55 30.46
C VAL A 97 11.64 5.66 31.71
N ALA A 98 11.31 6.21 32.87
CA ALA A 98 11.24 5.49 34.14
C ALA A 98 9.79 5.39 34.65
N GLY A 99 9.44 4.26 35.26
CA GLY A 99 8.13 3.99 35.84
C GLY A 99 7.80 4.90 37.02
N GLU A 100 6.52 5.02 37.34
CA GLU A 100 6.04 5.81 38.48
C GLU A 100 5.96 4.96 39.75
N LYS A 101 5.83 5.61 40.91
CA LYS A 101 5.75 4.92 42.20
C LYS A 101 4.43 4.21 42.42
N ASP A 102 3.32 4.90 42.13
CA ASP A 102 1.98 4.51 42.58
C ASP A 102 1.03 4.21 41.40
N SER A 103 1.49 4.37 40.15
CA SER A 103 0.66 4.24 38.95
C SER A 103 1.40 3.55 37.81
N VAL A 104 0.66 2.91 36.90
CA VAL A 104 1.24 2.29 35.70
C VAL A 104 1.60 3.41 34.72
N ARG A 105 2.86 3.48 34.32
CA ARG A 105 3.30 4.42 33.28
C ARG A 105 3.25 3.77 31.90
N HIS A 106 2.42 4.30 31.02
CA HIS A 106 2.39 3.90 29.62
C HIS A 106 3.47 4.65 28.84
N VAL A 107 4.41 3.89 28.26
CA VAL A 107 5.46 4.40 27.37
C VAL A 107 4.88 4.45 25.97
N LYS A 108 4.87 5.63 25.35
CA LYS A 108 4.26 5.87 24.03
C LYS A 108 5.26 6.46 23.05
N SER A 109 4.90 6.51 21.78
CA SER A 109 5.78 7.08 20.76
C SER A 109 5.96 8.61 20.89
N GLU A 110 5.08 9.32 21.61
CA GLU A 110 5.33 10.73 21.97
C GLU A 110 6.46 10.92 23.02
N ASP A 111 6.84 9.87 23.75
CA ASP A 111 7.94 9.94 24.74
C ASP A 111 9.33 9.95 24.07
N PHE A 112 9.42 9.72 22.75
CA PHE A 112 10.69 9.85 22.03
C PHE A 112 11.17 11.30 22.03
N VAL A 113 12.48 11.47 22.13
CA VAL A 113 13.18 12.72 21.90
C VAL A 113 13.94 12.61 20.58
N VAL A 114 13.64 13.50 19.63
CA VAL A 114 14.27 13.51 18.31
C VAL A 114 15.31 14.62 18.24
N THR A 115 16.54 14.29 17.85
CA THR A 115 17.65 15.23 17.73
C THR A 115 18.12 15.30 16.28
N ASP A 116 18.24 16.51 15.74
CA ASP A 116 18.77 16.79 14.39
C ASP A 116 20.30 16.96 14.45
N LEU A 117 21.02 15.90 14.08
CA LEU A 117 22.47 15.84 14.08
C LEU A 117 23.09 16.67 12.95
N SER A 118 22.36 16.93 11.85
CA SER A 118 22.86 17.73 10.74
C SER A 118 23.19 19.17 11.17
N LYS A 119 22.38 19.72 12.08
CA LYS A 119 22.60 21.05 12.67
C LYS A 119 23.66 21.05 13.77
N ALA A 120 23.75 19.96 14.54
CA ALA A 120 24.77 19.80 15.58
C ALA A 120 26.19 19.81 15.00
N ALA A 121 26.41 19.13 13.87
CA ALA A 121 27.69 19.10 13.17
C ALA A 121 28.16 20.50 12.66
N LEU A 122 27.21 21.41 12.45
CA LEU A 122 27.49 22.77 11.96
C LEU A 122 27.77 23.80 13.06
N SER A 123 27.44 23.50 14.31
CA SER A 123 27.39 24.54 15.37
C SER A 123 28.06 24.17 16.69
N GLY A 124 28.55 22.94 16.89
CA GLY A 124 29.35 22.57 18.07
C GLY A 124 28.64 22.76 19.42
N GLY A 125 27.33 22.97 19.41
CA GLY A 125 26.50 23.27 20.58
C GLY A 125 26.09 22.03 21.38
N ALA A 126 25.41 22.25 22.51
CA ALA A 126 24.90 21.17 23.36
C ALA A 126 23.72 20.44 22.68
N GLN A 127 23.59 19.12 22.89
CA GLN A 127 22.55 18.27 22.27
C GLN A 127 21.10 18.78 22.44
N GLU A 128 20.80 19.56 23.49
CA GLU A 128 19.46 20.09 23.74
C GLU A 128 19.04 21.18 22.74
N GLU A 129 19.97 21.88 22.11
CA GLU A 129 19.69 22.95 21.13
C GLU A 129 19.21 22.40 19.77
N PHE A 130 19.33 21.09 19.54
CA PHE A 130 19.01 20.44 18.27
C PHE A 130 17.77 19.55 18.32
N ARG A 131 16.95 19.66 19.38
CA ARG A 131 15.71 18.90 19.48
C ARG A 131 14.68 19.39 18.47
N VAL A 132 14.04 18.44 17.79
CA VAL A 132 12.96 18.69 16.83
C VAL A 132 11.65 18.21 17.45
N PRO A 133 10.51 18.89 17.22
CA PRO A 133 9.22 18.45 17.75
C PRO A 133 8.90 17.00 17.40
N THR A 134 8.73 16.15 18.41
CA THR A 134 8.46 14.72 18.25
C THR A 134 7.15 14.46 17.50
N GLU A 135 6.16 15.36 17.65
CA GLU A 135 4.86 15.27 16.98
C GLU A 135 4.98 15.35 15.45
N GLN A 136 6.11 15.87 14.92
CA GLN A 136 6.40 15.85 13.48
C GLN A 136 6.59 14.41 12.99
N PHE A 137 7.16 13.53 13.81
CA PHE A 137 7.47 12.14 13.46
C PHE A 137 6.42 11.16 13.99
N PHE A 138 5.82 11.46 15.13
CA PHE A 138 4.79 10.63 15.77
C PHE A 138 3.51 11.44 16.04
N PRO A 139 2.77 11.83 14.99
CA PRO A 139 1.54 12.60 15.16
C PRO A 139 0.46 11.80 15.89
N LYS A 140 -0.34 12.48 16.70
CA LYS A 140 -1.49 11.88 17.39
C LYS A 140 -2.52 11.35 16.40
N SER A 141 -3.08 10.19 16.72
CA SER A 141 -4.21 9.63 15.98
C SER A 141 -5.40 10.60 16.02
N ARG A 142 -6.03 10.83 14.86
CA ARG A 142 -7.23 11.69 14.76
C ARG A 142 -8.45 11.11 15.48
N LEU A 143 -8.44 9.80 15.75
CA LEU A 143 -9.55 9.09 16.39
C LEU A 143 -9.42 9.09 17.91
N THR A 144 -8.24 8.76 18.43
CA THR A 144 -8.01 8.61 19.87
C THR A 144 -7.38 9.84 20.51
N ASN A 145 -6.86 10.78 19.70
CA ASN A 145 -6.02 11.89 20.13
C ASN A 145 -4.80 11.44 20.97
N ASP A 146 -4.27 10.27 20.63
CA ASP A 146 -3.17 9.62 21.35
C ASP A 146 -2.13 9.06 20.37
N THR A 147 -0.93 8.77 20.88
CA THR A 147 0.17 8.14 20.12
C THR A 147 0.28 6.65 20.42
N CYS A 148 1.13 5.94 19.67
CA CYS A 148 1.22 4.47 19.76
C CYS A 148 1.80 4.03 21.10
N LEU A 149 1.14 3.10 21.79
CA LEU A 149 1.64 2.46 23.00
C LEU A 149 2.80 1.50 22.67
N ILE A 150 3.94 1.70 23.33
CA ILE A 150 5.14 0.87 23.18
C ILE A 150 5.19 -0.18 24.29
N ALA A 151 5.12 0.26 25.55
CA ALA A 151 5.24 -0.59 26.73
C ALA A 151 4.46 -0.01 27.92
N SER A 152 4.29 -0.81 28.98
CA SER A 152 3.71 -0.37 30.24
C SER A 152 4.64 -0.73 31.39
N LEU A 153 5.06 0.27 32.16
CA LEU A 153 5.92 0.13 33.34
C LEU A 153 5.03 0.04 34.59
N GLN A 154 5.22 -1.02 35.37
CA GLN A 154 4.48 -1.24 36.60
C GLN A 154 4.92 -0.26 37.70
N PRO A 155 4.03 0.05 38.66
CA PRO A 155 4.37 0.89 39.80
C PRO A 155 5.56 0.31 40.58
N GLY A 156 6.54 1.15 40.91
CA GLY A 156 7.74 0.71 41.63
C GLY A 156 8.62 1.88 42.08
N SER A 157 9.49 1.64 43.06
CA SER A 157 10.41 2.66 43.57
C SER A 157 11.75 2.05 43.97
N GLY A 158 12.82 2.85 43.92
CA GLY A 158 14.18 2.34 44.19
C GLY A 158 14.55 1.23 43.21
N SER A 159 14.92 0.06 43.74
CA SER A 159 15.34 -1.09 42.93
C SER A 159 14.22 -1.76 42.13
N SER A 160 12.94 -1.55 42.47
CA SER A 160 11.80 -2.10 41.72
C SER A 160 11.26 -1.16 40.65
N GLN A 161 11.82 0.04 40.50
CA GLN A 161 11.39 1.01 39.48
C GLN A 161 11.86 0.57 38.10
N GLN A 162 10.93 0.14 37.25
CA GLN A 162 11.23 -0.28 35.88
C GLN A 162 11.64 0.90 35.00
N ARG A 163 12.56 0.67 34.05
CA ARG A 163 13.01 1.67 33.08
C ARG A 163 13.15 1.07 31.68
N VAL A 164 13.06 1.96 30.71
CA VAL A 164 13.34 1.70 29.29
C VAL A 164 14.27 2.79 28.79
N GLU A 165 15.41 2.38 28.24
CA GLU A 165 16.34 3.27 27.53
C GLU A 165 16.67 2.68 26.16
N ILE A 166 16.36 3.44 25.10
CA ILE A 166 16.53 3.03 23.71
C ILE A 166 17.13 4.19 22.93
N VAL A 167 18.03 3.85 22.01
CA VAL A 167 18.56 4.75 20.99
C VAL A 167 18.27 4.13 19.63
N ALA A 168 17.68 4.88 18.71
CA ALA A 168 17.29 4.37 17.40
C ALA A 168 17.63 5.34 16.26
N LYS A 169 17.88 4.78 15.08
CA LYS A 169 18.03 5.51 13.81
C LYS A 169 16.93 5.11 12.84
N ALA A 170 16.34 6.07 12.15
CA ALA A 170 15.33 5.75 11.15
C ALA A 170 15.97 5.67 9.76
N THR A 171 15.64 4.63 9.01
CA THR A 171 16.27 4.33 7.73
C THR A 171 15.23 4.14 6.62
N LYS A 172 15.65 4.32 5.37
CA LYS A 172 14.76 4.21 4.21
C LYS A 172 14.68 2.75 3.75
N GLY A 173 13.47 2.28 3.48
CA GLY A 173 13.22 0.92 2.98
C GLY A 173 11.96 0.83 2.14
N THR A 174 11.65 -0.38 1.68
CA THR A 174 10.45 -0.67 0.87
C THR A 174 9.70 -1.88 1.42
N GLY A 175 8.40 -1.98 1.14
CA GLY A 175 7.61 -3.14 1.59
C GLY A 175 8.10 -4.49 1.04
N ARG A 176 8.93 -4.50 -0.02
CA ARG A 176 9.61 -5.72 -0.51
C ARG A 176 10.63 -6.25 0.49
N GLU A 177 11.30 -5.35 1.21
CA GLU A 177 12.29 -5.69 2.23
C GLU A 177 11.60 -6.19 3.50
N HIS A 178 10.62 -5.44 4.01
CA HIS A 178 9.87 -5.82 5.20
C HIS A 178 8.52 -5.10 5.25
N ALA A 179 7.49 -5.74 5.81
CA ALA A 179 6.13 -5.17 5.92
C ALA A 179 6.07 -3.84 6.70
N ARG A 180 7.08 -3.56 7.53
CA ARG A 180 7.22 -2.30 8.29
C ARG A 180 7.32 -1.07 7.38
N PHE A 181 7.80 -1.28 6.16
CA PHE A 181 7.97 -0.25 5.15
C PHE A 181 6.79 -0.14 4.17
N SER A 182 5.71 -0.92 4.36
CA SER A 182 4.51 -0.79 3.54
C SER A 182 3.83 0.57 3.81
N PRO A 183 3.56 1.40 2.79
CA PRO A 183 2.89 2.69 2.99
C PRO A 183 1.36 2.56 3.16
N VAL A 184 0.81 1.36 2.98
CA VAL A 184 -0.63 1.09 2.94
C VAL A 184 -1.01 -0.03 3.90
N SER A 185 -2.19 0.08 4.51
CA SER A 185 -2.87 -1.02 5.20
C SER A 185 -3.67 -1.88 4.23
N GLN A 186 -4.19 -1.27 3.15
CA GLN A 186 -4.94 -1.94 2.11
C GLN A 186 -4.58 -1.41 0.72
N CYS A 187 -4.35 -2.33 -0.22
CA CYS A 187 -4.41 -2.07 -1.64
C CYS A 187 -5.01 -3.30 -2.33
N SER A 188 -6.27 -3.17 -2.73
CA SER A 188 -7.03 -4.24 -3.38
C SER A 188 -7.77 -3.67 -4.57
N TYR A 189 -8.09 -4.53 -5.53
CA TYR A 189 -9.01 -4.19 -6.59
C TYR A 189 -9.96 -5.35 -6.86
N GLU A 190 -11.15 -5.03 -7.34
CA GLU A 190 -12.12 -5.99 -7.89
C GLU A 190 -12.29 -5.74 -9.40
N TYR A 191 -12.78 -6.73 -10.14
CA TYR A 191 -13.17 -6.50 -11.54
C TYR A 191 -14.50 -5.75 -11.56
N THR A 192 -14.57 -4.66 -12.32
CA THR A 192 -15.77 -3.82 -12.33
C THR A 192 -16.97 -4.63 -12.84
N PRO A 193 -18.06 -4.75 -12.04
CA PRO A 193 -19.23 -5.54 -12.42
C PRO A 193 -19.89 -5.01 -13.70
N ASP A 194 -20.29 -5.92 -14.59
CA ASP A 194 -21.15 -5.60 -15.73
C ASP A 194 -22.60 -5.72 -15.27
N LYS A 195 -23.26 -4.57 -15.17
CA LYS A 195 -24.64 -4.45 -14.68
C LYS A 195 -25.69 -4.63 -15.79
N THR A 196 -25.27 -4.94 -17.02
CA THR A 196 -26.18 -5.10 -18.15
C THR A 196 -27.02 -6.35 -17.96
N GLU A 197 -28.35 -6.22 -17.98
CA GLU A 197 -29.27 -7.35 -17.76
C GLU A 197 -28.98 -8.53 -18.71
N ALA A 198 -28.70 -8.24 -19.99
CA ALA A 198 -28.36 -9.25 -20.98
C ALA A 198 -27.14 -10.08 -20.56
N ARG A 199 -26.07 -9.42 -20.07
CA ARG A 199 -24.84 -10.09 -19.64
C ARG A 199 -25.07 -10.92 -18.37
N ILE A 200 -25.81 -10.37 -17.41
CA ILE A 200 -26.17 -11.08 -16.18
C ILE A 200 -26.97 -12.34 -16.50
N GLN A 201 -27.97 -12.24 -17.39
CA GLN A 201 -28.78 -13.39 -17.81
C GLN A 201 -27.95 -14.43 -18.56
N GLU A 202 -27.06 -14.03 -19.47
CA GLU A 202 -26.15 -14.93 -20.17
C GLU A 202 -25.26 -15.71 -19.18
N MET A 203 -24.66 -15.01 -18.21
CA MET A 203 -23.82 -15.61 -17.19
C MET A 203 -24.61 -16.52 -16.25
N PHE A 204 -25.84 -16.16 -15.90
CA PHE A 204 -26.74 -17.00 -15.11
C PHE A 204 -27.06 -18.31 -15.83
N VAL A 205 -27.45 -18.25 -17.11
CA VAL A 205 -27.75 -19.45 -17.91
C VAL A 205 -26.51 -20.34 -18.01
N LYS A 206 -25.35 -19.75 -18.33
CA LYS A 206 -24.08 -20.49 -18.41
C LYS A 206 -23.74 -21.18 -17.08
N TRP A 207 -23.88 -20.48 -15.96
CA TRP A 207 -23.65 -21.05 -14.64
C TRP A 207 -24.65 -22.16 -14.29
N ALA A 208 -25.95 -21.97 -14.58
CA ALA A 208 -26.98 -22.97 -14.34
C ALA A 208 -26.71 -24.25 -15.17
N THR A 209 -26.31 -24.11 -16.43
CA THR A 209 -25.97 -25.26 -17.29
C THR A 209 -24.69 -25.97 -16.81
N VAL A 210 -23.60 -25.23 -16.55
CA VAL A 210 -22.31 -25.84 -16.21
C VAL A 210 -22.27 -26.37 -14.78
N SER A 211 -22.72 -25.57 -13.82
CA SER A 211 -22.59 -25.89 -12.39
C SER A 211 -23.80 -26.65 -11.84
N LYS A 212 -24.99 -26.41 -12.37
CA LYS A 212 -26.24 -27.05 -11.89
C LYS A 212 -26.78 -28.12 -12.84
N LYS A 213 -26.20 -28.27 -14.04
CA LYS A 213 -26.63 -29.22 -15.07
C LYS A 213 -28.09 -29.03 -15.49
N VAL A 214 -28.57 -27.77 -15.46
CA VAL A 214 -29.91 -27.39 -15.88
C VAL A 214 -29.84 -26.66 -17.22
N GLN A 215 -30.47 -27.23 -18.24
CA GLN A 215 -30.43 -26.72 -19.63
C GLN A 215 -31.65 -25.86 -19.97
N GLU A 216 -32.82 -26.27 -19.49
CA GLU A 216 -34.07 -25.54 -19.68
C GLU A 216 -34.64 -25.12 -18.33
N LEU A 217 -34.93 -23.83 -18.22
CA LEU A 217 -35.46 -23.21 -17.00
C LEU A 217 -36.62 -22.30 -17.39
N ASP A 218 -37.82 -22.69 -16.96
CA ASP A 218 -38.95 -21.78 -16.98
C ASP A 218 -38.73 -20.67 -15.95
N LYS A 219 -38.76 -19.41 -16.38
CA LYS A 219 -38.60 -18.23 -15.52
C LYS A 219 -39.65 -18.15 -14.41
N ALA A 220 -40.83 -18.76 -14.62
CA ALA A 220 -41.89 -18.80 -13.62
C ALA A 220 -41.69 -19.91 -12.56
N SER A 221 -40.78 -20.86 -12.80
CA SER A 221 -40.58 -21.99 -11.88
C SER A 221 -39.94 -21.56 -10.55
N GLU A 222 -40.34 -22.22 -9.46
CA GLU A 222 -39.69 -22.06 -8.15
C GLU A 222 -38.19 -22.36 -8.25
N ARG A 223 -37.83 -23.36 -9.06
CA ARG A 223 -36.43 -23.75 -9.30
C ARG A 223 -35.62 -22.63 -9.94
N TYR A 224 -36.18 -21.86 -10.87
CA TYR A 224 -35.51 -20.67 -11.42
C TYR A 224 -35.27 -19.63 -10.34
N GLN A 225 -36.26 -19.34 -9.50
CA GLN A 225 -36.13 -18.33 -8.44
C GLN A 225 -35.11 -18.72 -7.36
N GLU A 226 -35.00 -20.00 -7.03
CA GLU A 226 -33.96 -20.53 -6.15
C GLU A 226 -32.56 -20.34 -6.74
N LEU A 227 -32.37 -20.78 -7.99
CA LEU A 227 -31.08 -20.68 -8.67
C LEU A 227 -30.69 -19.23 -8.91
N TRP A 228 -31.65 -18.36 -9.23
CA TRP A 228 -31.43 -16.94 -9.39
C TRP A 228 -30.97 -16.29 -8.08
N ARG A 229 -31.59 -16.65 -6.95
CA ARG A 229 -31.14 -16.20 -5.62
C ARG A 229 -29.72 -16.68 -5.32
N GLU A 230 -29.43 -17.95 -5.57
CA GLU A 230 -28.08 -18.51 -5.37
C GLU A 230 -27.02 -17.80 -6.25
N PHE A 231 -27.34 -17.57 -7.52
CA PHE A 231 -26.47 -16.88 -8.45
C PHE A 231 -26.14 -15.46 -7.96
N ASN A 232 -27.15 -14.73 -7.49
CA ASN A 232 -27.01 -13.36 -7.01
C ASN A 232 -26.23 -13.21 -5.71
N THR A 233 -25.87 -14.29 -5.02
CA THR A 233 -25.03 -14.23 -3.83
C THR A 233 -23.56 -13.96 -4.20
N MET A 234 -22.94 -14.86 -4.97
CA MET A 234 -21.50 -14.79 -5.29
C MET A 234 -21.19 -14.92 -6.78
N GLN A 235 -22.05 -15.59 -7.56
CA GLN A 235 -21.76 -15.86 -8.97
C GLN A 235 -21.95 -14.62 -9.83
N VAL A 236 -22.85 -13.72 -9.43
CA VAL A 236 -23.02 -12.41 -10.07
C VAL A 236 -21.73 -11.59 -10.08
N LYS A 237 -20.83 -11.77 -9.10
CA LYS A 237 -19.50 -11.12 -9.10
C LYS A 237 -18.59 -11.59 -10.24
N ARG A 238 -18.90 -12.72 -10.89
CA ARG A 238 -18.21 -13.18 -12.11
C ARG A 238 -18.76 -12.51 -13.39
N CYS A 239 -19.82 -11.72 -13.27
CA CYS A 239 -20.33 -10.86 -14.34
C CYS A 239 -19.62 -9.52 -14.27
N PHE A 240 -18.47 -9.42 -14.93
CA PHE A 240 -17.64 -8.22 -14.98
C PHE A 240 -17.42 -7.77 -16.43
N LYS A 241 -17.04 -6.49 -16.59
CA LYS A 241 -16.74 -5.89 -17.88
C LYS A 241 -15.58 -6.62 -18.57
N ILE A 242 -15.81 -7.10 -19.79
CA ILE A 242 -14.80 -7.79 -20.62
C ILE A 242 -14.61 -7.08 -21.96
N ASN A 243 -13.40 -7.17 -22.52
CA ASN A 243 -13.05 -6.64 -23.83
C ASN A 243 -13.45 -7.64 -24.95
N GLY A 244 -13.15 -7.31 -26.21
CA GLY A 244 -13.42 -8.18 -27.36
C GLY A 244 -12.67 -9.53 -27.36
N LYS A 245 -11.62 -9.68 -26.54
CA LYS A 245 -10.88 -10.93 -26.34
C LYS A 245 -11.43 -11.77 -25.18
N GLY A 246 -12.47 -11.30 -24.50
CA GLY A 246 -13.05 -11.97 -23.32
C GLY A 246 -12.27 -11.74 -22.02
N GLU A 247 -11.37 -10.75 -21.99
CA GLU A 247 -10.52 -10.44 -20.83
C GLU A 247 -11.06 -9.24 -20.06
N PRO A 248 -10.88 -9.18 -18.72
CA PRO A 248 -11.28 -8.03 -17.93
C PRO A 248 -10.44 -6.80 -18.28
N TYR A 249 -11.08 -5.63 -18.41
CA TYR A 249 -10.40 -4.38 -18.78
C TYR A 249 -10.64 -3.20 -17.82
N CYS A 250 -11.45 -3.41 -16.78
CA CYS A 250 -11.92 -2.36 -15.87
C CYS A 250 -11.85 -2.87 -14.42
N PHE A 251 -11.23 -2.10 -13.53
CA PHE A 251 -10.88 -2.52 -12.18
C PHE A 251 -11.19 -1.44 -11.14
N ASP A 252 -11.92 -1.79 -10.08
CA ASP A 252 -12.28 -0.88 -9.01
C ASP A 252 -11.29 -1.04 -7.84
N PHE A 253 -10.45 -0.03 -7.62
CA PHE A 253 -9.41 -0.01 -6.60
C PHE A 253 -9.93 0.58 -5.27
N THR A 254 -9.43 0.01 -4.18
CA THR A 254 -9.48 0.59 -2.83
C THR A 254 -8.07 0.63 -2.26
N VAL A 255 -7.62 1.82 -1.88
CA VAL A 255 -6.28 2.04 -1.32
C VAL A 255 -6.41 2.82 -0.02
N GLU A 256 -5.91 2.24 1.07
CA GLU A 256 -5.90 2.85 2.40
C GLU A 256 -4.44 3.04 2.86
N SER A 257 -4.07 4.29 3.13
CA SER A 257 -2.76 4.65 3.69
C SER A 257 -2.68 4.32 5.18
N ILE A 258 -1.50 3.94 5.67
CA ILE A 258 -1.24 3.85 7.12
C ILE A 258 -1.25 5.22 7.83
N GLY A 259 -1.30 6.32 7.05
CA GLY A 259 -1.44 7.69 7.54
C GLY A 259 -0.18 8.54 7.41
N ILE A 260 0.93 7.96 6.93
CA ILE A 260 2.19 8.69 6.70
C ILE A 260 2.14 9.46 5.38
N LEU A 261 1.88 8.74 4.29
CA LEU A 261 1.86 9.28 2.92
C LEU A 261 0.41 9.37 2.40
N SER A 262 0.12 10.37 1.59
CA SER A 262 -1.20 10.47 0.94
C SER A 262 -1.35 9.42 -0.17
N VAL A 263 -2.55 8.86 -0.36
CA VAL A 263 -2.79 7.92 -1.48
C VAL A 263 -2.45 8.51 -2.85
N PRO A 264 -2.77 9.78 -3.17
CA PRO A 264 -2.30 10.42 -4.39
C PRO A 264 -0.78 10.34 -4.60
N TYR A 265 0.00 10.58 -3.54
CA TYR A 265 1.45 10.42 -3.59
C TYR A 265 1.85 8.96 -3.81
N ILE A 266 1.28 8.02 -3.05
CA ILE A 266 1.63 6.60 -3.11
C ILE A 266 1.40 6.03 -4.51
N VAL A 267 0.22 6.27 -5.12
CA VAL A 267 -0.11 5.77 -6.46
C VAL A 267 0.83 6.39 -7.52
N ASN A 268 1.10 7.71 -7.43
CA ASN A 268 2.04 8.36 -8.33
C ASN A 268 3.46 7.78 -8.18
N ARG A 269 3.92 7.61 -6.94
CA ARG A 269 5.25 7.08 -6.65
C ARG A 269 5.38 5.63 -7.13
N ALA A 270 4.35 4.82 -6.99
CA ALA A 270 4.32 3.46 -7.54
C ALA A 270 4.48 3.45 -9.07
N CYS A 271 3.87 4.40 -9.78
CA CYS A 271 4.08 4.54 -11.23
C CYS A 271 5.54 4.91 -11.56
N GLU A 272 6.14 5.83 -10.80
CA GLU A 272 7.55 6.21 -10.98
C GLU A 272 8.50 5.02 -10.72
N VAL A 273 8.24 4.23 -9.68
CA VAL A 273 9.00 3.01 -9.37
C VAL A 273 8.86 1.99 -10.51
N GLY A 274 7.64 1.77 -11.01
CA GLY A 274 7.40 0.89 -12.16
C GLY A 274 8.16 1.35 -13.41
N ARG A 275 8.15 2.65 -13.70
CA ARG A 275 8.90 3.24 -14.81
C ARG A 275 10.40 3.05 -14.64
N GLN A 276 10.95 3.32 -13.46
CA GLN A 276 12.38 3.14 -13.17
C GLN A 276 12.80 1.68 -13.28
N MET A 277 11.98 0.76 -12.77
CA MET A 277 12.18 -0.68 -12.88
C MET A 277 12.31 -1.12 -14.34
N CYS A 278 11.41 -0.64 -15.22
CA CYS A 278 11.47 -0.97 -16.65
C CYS A 278 12.65 -0.28 -17.36
N ASN A 279 12.93 1.00 -17.05
CA ASN A 279 13.99 1.76 -17.71
C ASN A 279 15.39 1.19 -17.53
N ARG A 280 15.64 0.42 -16.46
CA ARG A 280 16.89 -0.36 -16.30
C ARG A 280 17.21 -1.26 -17.49
N TYR A 281 16.17 -1.71 -18.19
CA TYR A 281 16.28 -2.70 -19.27
C TYR A 281 15.97 -2.11 -20.66
N ALA A 282 15.76 -0.80 -20.76
CA ALA A 282 15.32 -0.15 -21.99
C ALA A 282 16.38 -0.12 -23.11
N MET A 283 17.65 -0.30 -22.76
CA MET A 283 18.80 -0.15 -23.68
C MET A 283 19.64 -1.43 -23.81
N ILE A 284 19.15 -2.57 -23.31
CA ILE A 284 19.92 -3.83 -23.32
C ILE A 284 20.17 -4.35 -24.73
N ASP A 285 19.53 -3.81 -25.75
CA ASP A 285 19.77 -4.07 -27.17
C ASP A 285 20.98 -3.30 -27.74
N GLN A 286 21.38 -2.21 -27.10
CA GLN A 286 22.40 -1.28 -27.59
C GLN A 286 23.64 -1.22 -26.69
N THR A 287 23.47 -1.45 -25.38
CA THR A 287 24.55 -1.35 -24.39
C THR A 287 25.01 -2.72 -23.91
N LYS A 288 26.10 -2.73 -23.12
CA LYS A 288 26.46 -3.89 -22.31
C LYS A 288 25.28 -4.26 -21.39
N LEU A 289 25.09 -5.56 -21.18
CA LEU A 289 24.10 -6.05 -20.23
C LEU A 289 24.44 -5.58 -18.80
N PRO A 290 23.43 -5.18 -18.01
CA PRO A 290 23.59 -5.01 -16.57
C PRO A 290 24.06 -6.31 -15.91
N ASP A 291 24.85 -6.22 -14.83
CA ASP A 291 25.43 -7.39 -14.14
C ASP A 291 24.35 -8.30 -13.54
N GLU A 292 23.16 -7.76 -13.24
CA GLU A 292 22.01 -8.52 -12.77
C GLU A 292 21.33 -9.38 -13.85
N ILE A 293 21.70 -9.24 -15.14
CA ILE A 293 21.14 -10.05 -16.23
C ILE A 293 22.21 -10.97 -16.82
N THR A 294 21.83 -12.24 -17.03
CA THR A 294 22.60 -13.16 -17.88
C THR A 294 21.69 -13.77 -18.94
N ILE A 295 22.21 -13.90 -20.16
CA ILE A 295 21.51 -14.51 -21.29
C ILE A 295 22.15 -15.85 -21.61
N SER A 296 21.33 -16.87 -21.82
CA SER A 296 21.76 -18.17 -22.34
C SER A 296 20.82 -18.64 -23.45
N PRO A 297 21.25 -19.58 -24.31
CA PRO A 297 20.32 -20.29 -25.19
C PRO A 297 19.19 -20.92 -24.37
N ALA A 298 17.97 -20.93 -24.92
CA ALA A 298 16.81 -21.45 -24.21
C ALA A 298 16.96 -22.95 -23.94
N ASP A 299 16.75 -23.36 -22.69
CA ASP A 299 16.70 -24.78 -22.32
C ASP A 299 15.33 -25.39 -22.68
N SER A 300 15.06 -25.49 -23.99
CA SER A 300 13.86 -26.13 -24.55
C SER A 300 13.99 -26.37 -26.05
N ARG A 301 12.92 -26.91 -26.66
CA ARG A 301 12.79 -27.05 -28.12
C ARG A 301 12.57 -25.72 -28.85
N ILE A 302 12.36 -24.62 -28.13
CA ILE A 302 12.13 -23.30 -28.71
C ILE A 302 13.48 -22.72 -29.15
N ILE A 303 13.57 -22.29 -30.41
CA ILE A 303 14.70 -21.50 -30.89
C ILE A 303 14.59 -20.13 -30.20
N GLY A 304 15.43 -19.88 -29.21
CA GLY A 304 15.26 -18.73 -28.34
C GLY A 304 16.34 -18.59 -27.29
N PHE A 305 16.15 -17.61 -26.42
CA PHE A 305 17.08 -17.25 -25.36
C PHE A 305 16.35 -17.10 -24.02
N ASP A 306 17.03 -17.51 -22.96
CA ASP A 306 16.60 -17.36 -21.57
C ASP A 306 17.36 -16.18 -20.95
N PHE A 307 16.61 -15.21 -20.44
CA PHE A 307 17.11 -14.06 -19.72
C PHE A 307 16.90 -14.30 -18.22
N LEU A 308 17.97 -14.56 -17.48
CA LEU A 308 17.95 -14.63 -16.03
C LEU A 308 18.10 -13.23 -15.45
N PHE A 309 17.06 -12.71 -14.82
CA PHE A 309 17.06 -11.45 -14.09
C PHE A 309 17.20 -11.72 -12.59
N ARG A 310 18.18 -11.09 -11.94
CA ARG A 310 18.35 -11.11 -10.47
C ARG A 310 17.68 -9.88 -9.85
N GLY A 311 17.12 -10.05 -8.65
CA GLY A 311 16.37 -9.01 -7.93
C GLY A 311 14.94 -8.80 -8.43
N HIS A 312 14.42 -9.73 -9.23
CA HIS A 312 13.10 -9.63 -9.85
C HIS A 312 12.31 -10.92 -9.73
N ASP A 313 10.99 -10.75 -9.64
CA ASP A 313 10.02 -11.82 -9.41
C ASP A 313 8.90 -11.78 -10.48
N HIS A 314 7.79 -12.43 -10.18
CA HIS A 314 6.58 -12.43 -10.99
C HIS A 314 6.09 -11.04 -11.43
N THR A 315 6.42 -9.97 -10.69
CA THR A 315 5.99 -8.60 -11.02
C THR A 315 6.56 -8.16 -12.37
N LEU A 316 7.88 -8.25 -12.53
CA LEU A 316 8.54 -7.88 -13.78
C LEU A 316 8.29 -8.93 -14.87
N GLY A 317 8.34 -10.21 -14.49
CA GLY A 317 8.17 -11.32 -15.43
C GLY A 317 6.81 -11.29 -16.12
N ASN A 318 5.72 -11.16 -15.35
CA ASN A 318 4.39 -11.08 -15.91
C ASN A 318 4.18 -9.80 -16.72
N LEU A 319 4.71 -8.67 -16.23
CA LEU A 319 4.64 -7.39 -16.93
C LEU A 319 5.28 -7.47 -18.33
N PHE A 320 6.50 -8.00 -18.44
CA PHE A 320 7.20 -8.14 -19.71
C PHE A 320 6.54 -9.19 -20.59
N GLN A 321 6.15 -10.35 -20.05
CA GLN A 321 5.44 -11.37 -20.82
C GLN A 321 4.16 -10.81 -21.46
N THR A 322 3.30 -10.13 -20.68
CA THR A 322 2.06 -9.54 -21.20
C THR A 322 2.35 -8.56 -22.33
N TRP A 323 3.27 -7.62 -22.12
CA TRP A 323 3.58 -6.62 -23.15
C TRP A 323 4.15 -7.26 -24.43
N LEU A 324 5.06 -8.24 -24.29
CA LEU A 324 5.67 -8.96 -25.41
C LEU A 324 4.61 -9.72 -26.22
N VAL A 325 3.68 -10.40 -25.56
CA VAL A 325 2.58 -11.13 -26.21
C VAL A 325 1.68 -10.16 -26.97
N GLU A 326 1.21 -9.10 -26.31
CA GLU A 326 0.29 -8.12 -26.92
C GLU A 326 0.91 -7.41 -28.14
N ASN A 327 2.23 -7.13 -28.12
CA ASN A 327 2.87 -6.30 -29.12
C ASN A 327 3.63 -7.07 -30.20
N HIS A 328 4.39 -8.11 -29.83
CA HIS A 328 5.27 -8.82 -30.78
C HIS A 328 4.66 -10.11 -31.33
N ILE A 329 3.80 -10.79 -30.56
CA ILE A 329 3.15 -12.04 -30.99
C ILE A 329 1.80 -11.74 -31.65
N GLU A 330 0.89 -11.12 -30.90
CA GLU A 330 -0.45 -10.77 -31.37
C GLU A 330 -0.44 -9.47 -32.18
N GLY A 331 0.44 -8.53 -31.82
CA GLY A 331 0.63 -7.27 -32.52
C GLY A 331 1.66 -7.34 -33.66
N GLU A 332 1.96 -6.18 -34.23
CA GLU A 332 2.84 -6.03 -35.40
C GLU A 332 4.25 -5.51 -35.07
N ALA A 333 4.61 -5.44 -33.78
CA ALA A 333 5.89 -4.91 -33.35
C ALA A 333 7.06 -5.80 -33.82
N GLN A 334 8.17 -5.14 -34.17
CA GLN A 334 9.40 -5.80 -34.60
C GLN A 334 10.45 -5.79 -33.48
N PRO A 335 11.25 -6.86 -33.32
CA PRO A 335 11.23 -8.09 -34.12
C PRO A 335 10.05 -9.00 -33.76
N ARG A 336 9.52 -9.75 -34.73
CA ARG A 336 8.50 -10.78 -34.44
C ARG A 336 9.11 -11.88 -33.56
N ILE A 337 8.40 -12.27 -32.50
CA ILE A 337 8.80 -13.36 -31.60
C ILE A 337 7.76 -14.47 -31.69
N SER A 338 8.20 -15.72 -31.55
CA SER A 338 7.32 -16.90 -31.59
C SER A 338 6.81 -17.30 -30.20
N TYR A 339 7.48 -16.84 -29.15
CA TYR A 339 7.16 -17.19 -27.77
C TYR A 339 7.65 -16.13 -26.79
N ALA A 340 6.87 -15.87 -25.75
CA ALA A 340 7.29 -15.15 -24.56
C ALA A 340 6.67 -15.82 -23.33
N GLY A 341 7.50 -16.19 -22.37
CA GLY A 341 7.07 -16.83 -21.13
C GLY A 341 8.04 -16.54 -20.01
N TYR A 342 7.56 -16.43 -18.77
CA TYR A 342 8.44 -16.29 -17.61
C TYR A 342 8.22 -17.41 -16.58
N ALA A 343 9.26 -17.69 -15.80
CA ALA A 343 9.21 -18.59 -14.66
C ALA A 343 10.10 -18.08 -13.53
N VAL A 344 9.69 -18.33 -12.28
CA VAL A 344 10.57 -18.16 -11.11
C VAL A 344 11.11 -19.55 -10.78
N PRO A 345 12.39 -19.85 -11.11
CA PRO A 345 12.93 -21.20 -11.03
C PRO A 345 13.04 -21.71 -9.58
N HIS A 346 13.18 -20.81 -8.62
CA HIS A 346 13.31 -21.17 -7.21
C HIS A 346 12.61 -20.15 -6.29
N PRO A 347 11.75 -20.58 -5.35
CA PRO A 347 10.93 -19.67 -4.54
C PRO A 347 11.73 -18.82 -3.54
N LEU A 348 12.93 -19.28 -3.13
CA LEU A 348 13.79 -18.57 -2.16
C LEU A 348 14.89 -17.72 -2.81
N ARG A 349 15.04 -17.78 -4.13
CA ARG A 349 16.03 -16.95 -4.84
C ARG A 349 15.29 -15.83 -5.51
N ASP A 350 15.76 -14.60 -5.31
CA ASP A 350 15.17 -13.44 -5.97
C ASP A 350 15.67 -13.37 -7.42
N GLU A 351 15.22 -14.32 -8.25
CA GLU A 351 15.56 -14.42 -9.65
C GLU A 351 14.38 -14.94 -10.49
N MET A 352 14.30 -14.48 -11.72
CA MET A 352 13.32 -14.96 -12.70
C MET A 352 13.99 -15.23 -14.04
N VAL A 353 13.44 -16.19 -14.79
CA VAL A 353 13.83 -16.46 -16.17
C VAL A 353 12.72 -15.99 -17.09
N LEU A 354 13.04 -15.09 -18.02
CA LEU A 354 12.19 -14.70 -19.13
C LEU A 354 12.70 -15.37 -20.40
N ARG A 355 11.90 -16.25 -20.98
CA ARG A 355 12.20 -16.99 -22.20
C ARG A 355 11.58 -16.30 -23.40
N ILE A 356 12.40 -16.02 -24.40
CA ILE A 356 12.00 -15.38 -25.66
C ILE A 356 12.32 -16.31 -26.83
N GLY A 357 11.30 -16.70 -27.58
CA GLY A 357 11.45 -17.46 -28.82
C GLY A 357 11.62 -16.51 -30.01
N VAL A 358 12.70 -16.68 -30.77
CA VAL A 358 12.99 -15.89 -31.97
C VAL A 358 13.29 -16.82 -33.15
N GLU A 359 12.53 -16.72 -34.22
CA GLU A 359 12.71 -17.59 -35.41
C GLU A 359 14.07 -17.39 -36.10
N SER A 360 14.65 -16.20 -35.97
CA SER A 360 15.98 -15.88 -36.51
C SER A 360 17.12 -16.60 -35.81
N GLY A 361 16.90 -17.11 -34.58
CA GLY A 361 17.95 -17.68 -33.72
C GLY A 361 19.00 -16.67 -33.25
N LYS A 362 18.80 -15.37 -33.45
CA LYS A 362 19.77 -14.32 -33.08
C LYS A 362 19.48 -13.73 -31.72
N GLU A 363 20.51 -13.68 -30.86
CA GLU A 363 20.42 -13.05 -29.53
C GLU A 363 20.05 -11.57 -29.63
N SER A 364 20.53 -10.88 -30.67
CA SER A 364 20.22 -9.46 -30.94
C SER A 364 18.72 -9.20 -31.02
N ASP A 365 17.96 -10.12 -31.63
CA ASP A 365 16.53 -9.95 -31.86
C ASP A 365 15.77 -10.20 -30.55
N ALA A 366 16.21 -11.19 -29.76
CA ALA A 366 15.65 -11.42 -28.43
C ALA A 366 15.91 -10.23 -27.49
N ARG A 367 17.12 -9.66 -27.51
CA ARG A 367 17.46 -8.44 -26.75
C ARG A 367 16.63 -7.24 -27.20
N ALA A 368 16.45 -7.07 -28.51
CA ALA A 368 15.62 -6.00 -29.06
C ALA A 368 14.15 -6.11 -28.63
N ALA A 369 13.58 -7.32 -28.61
CA ALA A 369 12.22 -7.54 -28.11
C ALA A 369 12.08 -7.19 -26.62
N VAL A 370 13.01 -7.66 -25.77
CA VAL A 370 12.98 -7.36 -24.32
C VAL A 370 13.21 -5.87 -24.06
N ALA A 371 14.11 -5.22 -24.79
CA ALA A 371 14.33 -3.77 -24.69
C ALA A 371 13.09 -2.97 -25.14
N ALA A 372 12.40 -3.42 -26.20
CA ALA A 372 11.13 -2.83 -26.62
C ALA A 372 10.06 -2.96 -25.53
N ALA A 373 9.96 -4.12 -24.88
CA ALA A 373 9.05 -4.32 -23.75
C ALA A 373 9.37 -3.43 -22.56
N ALA A 374 10.65 -3.29 -22.22
CA ALA A 374 11.11 -2.36 -21.20
C ALA A 374 10.70 -0.91 -21.51
N ARG A 375 10.93 -0.45 -22.75
CA ARG A 375 10.53 0.90 -23.20
C ARG A 375 9.02 1.10 -23.18
N GLY A 376 8.28 0.13 -23.70
CA GLY A 376 6.82 0.17 -23.77
C GLY A 376 6.17 0.20 -22.38
N CYS A 377 6.61 -0.68 -21.47
CA CYS A 377 6.16 -0.67 -20.08
C CYS A 377 6.56 0.62 -19.34
N ALA A 378 7.75 1.17 -19.59
CA ALA A 378 8.14 2.44 -19.00
C ALA A 378 7.25 3.60 -19.48
N ALA A 379 6.96 3.68 -20.78
CA ALA A 379 6.05 4.68 -21.35
C ALA A 379 4.63 4.52 -20.83
N MET A 380 4.19 3.28 -20.61
CA MET A 380 2.91 2.95 -20.01
C MET A 380 2.79 3.51 -18.58
N PHE A 381 3.82 3.30 -17.74
CA PHE A 381 3.84 3.86 -16.38
C PHE A 381 3.95 5.38 -16.35
N GLU A 382 4.68 5.98 -17.30
CA GLU A 382 4.72 7.43 -17.45
C GLU A 382 3.34 8.00 -17.77
N THR A 383 2.65 7.39 -18.76
CA THR A 383 1.27 7.75 -19.12
C THR A 383 0.35 7.63 -17.91
N MET A 384 0.46 6.52 -17.15
CA MET A 384 -0.31 6.30 -15.93
C MET A 384 -0.04 7.39 -14.87
N SER A 385 1.21 7.80 -14.68
CA SER A 385 1.58 8.88 -13.76
C SER A 385 0.97 10.23 -14.18
N VAL A 386 1.06 10.57 -15.47
CA VAL A 386 0.51 11.82 -16.02
C VAL A 386 -1.01 11.86 -15.87
N GLU A 387 -1.70 10.78 -16.28
CA GLU A 387 -3.15 10.65 -16.13
C GLU A 387 -3.58 10.74 -14.67
N TRP A 388 -2.88 10.05 -13.76
CA TRP A 388 -3.17 10.11 -12.33
C TRP A 388 -3.00 11.52 -11.75
N LYS A 389 -1.90 12.21 -12.08
CA LYS A 389 -1.66 13.59 -11.65
C LYS A 389 -2.72 14.54 -12.19
N GLY A 390 -3.12 14.40 -13.46
CA GLY A 390 -4.20 15.17 -14.06
C GLY A 390 -5.56 14.91 -13.42
N PHE A 391 -5.84 13.66 -13.08
CA PHE A 391 -7.07 13.22 -12.43
C PHE A 391 -7.19 13.72 -10.99
N VAL A 392 -6.12 13.61 -10.19
CA VAL A 392 -6.09 14.18 -8.83
C VAL A 392 -6.11 15.71 -8.88
N GLY A 393 -5.38 16.33 -9.81
CA GLY A 393 -5.32 17.79 -9.94
C GLY A 393 -6.65 18.42 -10.39
N SER A 394 -7.40 17.74 -11.26
CA SER A 394 -8.72 18.20 -11.72
C SER A 394 -9.81 18.05 -10.65
N THR A 395 -9.70 17.03 -9.79
CA THR A 395 -10.59 16.82 -8.64
C THR A 395 -10.26 17.72 -7.44
N ALA A 396 -9.10 18.41 -7.45
CA ALA A 396 -8.60 19.21 -6.32
C ALA A 396 -8.98 20.72 -6.31
N LYS A 397 -9.96 21.20 -7.11
CA LYS A 397 -10.40 22.61 -7.07
C LYS A 397 -11.60 22.87 -6.13
N PRO A 398 -11.63 24.04 -5.46
CA PRO A 398 -10.90 24.37 -4.25
C PRO A 398 -11.78 24.21 -3.00
N VAL A 399 -11.19 23.72 -1.91
CA VAL A 399 -11.73 23.96 -0.57
C VAL A 399 -11.78 25.46 -0.36
N VAL A 400 -12.99 26.00 -0.20
CA VAL A 400 -13.22 27.39 0.20
C VAL A 400 -12.34 27.66 1.41
N LYS A 401 -11.41 28.61 1.30
CA LYS A 401 -10.64 29.12 2.43
C LYS A 401 -11.64 29.62 3.46
N ALA A 402 -11.88 28.84 4.52
CA ALA A 402 -12.49 29.36 5.72
C ALA A 402 -11.51 30.40 6.29
N SER A 403 -11.82 31.67 6.05
CA SER A 403 -11.10 32.80 6.62
C SER A 403 -11.29 32.79 8.14
N ALA A 404 -10.28 32.32 8.86
CA ALA A 404 -10.14 32.64 10.27
C ALA A 404 -9.65 34.08 10.39
N ALA A 405 -10.56 35.03 10.65
CA ALA A 405 -10.28 36.27 11.36
C ALA A 405 -11.55 37.06 11.72
N LYS A 406 -11.64 37.43 13.01
CA LYS A 406 -12.42 38.52 13.62
C LYS A 406 -13.95 38.40 13.66
N GLN A 407 -14.45 37.99 14.83
CA GLN A 407 -15.41 38.82 15.59
C GLN A 407 -15.44 38.38 17.06
N VAL A 408 -14.67 39.10 17.88
CA VAL A 408 -14.94 39.32 19.29
C VAL A 408 -15.58 40.71 19.37
N MET A 409 -16.64 40.84 20.18
CA MET A 409 -17.32 42.08 20.62
C MET A 409 -18.28 42.79 19.65
N LYS A 410 -19.58 42.47 19.81
CA LYS A 410 -20.82 43.28 19.71
C LYS A 410 -21.95 42.24 19.52
N ALA A 411 -22.93 42.05 20.39
CA ALA A 411 -23.67 43.00 21.19
C ALA A 411 -24.23 42.31 22.44
N SER A 412 -23.96 42.90 23.60
CA SER A 412 -24.97 43.04 24.65
C SER A 412 -25.92 44.17 24.24
N GLU A 413 -27.17 44.09 24.72
CA GLU A 413 -28.28 45.06 24.57
C GLU A 413 -29.19 44.85 23.36
N SER A 414 -30.22 44.02 23.53
CA SER A 414 -31.61 44.47 23.47
C SER A 414 -32.58 43.33 23.82
N ASP A 415 -33.46 43.62 24.77
CA ASP A 415 -34.83 43.09 24.95
C ASP A 415 -35.08 41.83 25.82
N GLU A 416 -35.22 42.14 27.10
CA GLU A 416 -36.30 41.80 28.05
C GLU A 416 -37.60 41.12 27.54
N LYS A 417 -38.18 40.32 28.48
CA LYS A 417 -39.49 39.61 28.55
C LYS A 417 -39.44 38.15 28.02
N SER A 418 -39.79 37.09 28.74
CA SER A 418 -40.73 36.90 29.86
C SER A 418 -40.62 35.48 30.51
N GLN A 419 -40.62 35.44 31.85
CA GLN A 419 -41.17 34.41 32.79
C GLN A 419 -40.76 32.91 32.75
N PRO A 420 -40.78 32.21 33.91
CA PRO A 420 -39.97 31.01 34.17
C PRO A 420 -40.71 29.70 33.90
N ARG A 421 -39.99 28.67 33.41
CA ARG A 421 -40.48 27.28 33.37
C ARG A 421 -39.87 26.44 34.49
N ALA A 422 -40.76 25.80 35.23
CA ALA A 422 -40.52 24.97 36.40
C ALA A 422 -39.76 23.66 36.07
N ALA A 423 -38.98 23.19 37.05
CA ALA A 423 -38.27 21.91 37.01
C ALA A 423 -39.23 20.70 37.11
N PRO A 424 -39.00 19.61 36.34
CA PRO A 424 -39.75 18.37 36.53
C PRO A 424 -39.15 17.50 37.64
N LYS A 425 -40.02 17.05 38.56
CA LYS A 425 -39.75 16.09 39.64
C LYS A 425 -39.66 14.64 39.11
N PRO A 426 -38.98 13.72 39.84
CA PRO A 426 -38.72 12.36 39.39
C PRO A 426 -39.93 11.44 39.63
N MET A 427 -40.19 10.53 38.70
CA MET A 427 -41.27 9.54 38.83
C MET A 427 -40.72 8.20 39.37
N MET A 428 -41.28 7.76 40.49
CA MET A 428 -41.00 6.49 41.15
C MET A 428 -41.56 5.28 40.40
N ALA A 429 -40.87 4.15 40.57
CA ALA A 429 -41.23 2.82 40.12
C ALA A 429 -42.31 2.14 40.98
N ARG A 430 -43.07 1.20 40.37
CA ARG A 430 -43.59 -0.10 40.90
C ARG A 430 -44.70 -0.66 39.98
N PRO A 431 -45.13 -1.93 40.08
CA PRO A 431 -44.41 -3.16 40.47
C PRO A 431 -44.68 -4.36 39.53
N GLN A 432 -43.90 -5.43 39.68
CA GLN A 432 -44.18 -6.78 39.18
C GLN A 432 -45.40 -7.42 39.86
N MET A 433 -46.20 -8.19 39.11
CA MET A 433 -46.92 -9.35 39.63
C MET A 433 -46.86 -10.51 38.63
N ALA A 434 -46.45 -11.66 39.14
CA ALA A 434 -46.46 -12.97 38.49
C ALA A 434 -47.83 -13.66 38.70
N SER A 435 -48.19 -14.60 37.81
CA SER A 435 -48.56 -15.99 38.16
C SER A 435 -49.60 -16.64 37.23
N LYS A 436 -49.16 -17.74 36.59
CA LYS A 436 -49.82 -19.06 36.35
C LYS A 436 -51.07 -19.16 35.46
N LYS A 437 -50.93 -19.89 34.36
CA LYS A 437 -51.20 -21.34 34.28
C LYS A 437 -50.35 -22.00 33.22
#